data_AF-A0A966QIK3-F1
#
_entry.id   AF-A0A966QIK3-F1
#
_cell.length_a   1.000
_cell.length_b   1.000
_cell.length_c   1.000
_cell.angle_alpha   90.00
_cell.angle_beta   90.00
_cell.angle_gamma   90.00
#
_symmetry.space_group_name_H-M   'P 1'
#
loop_
_entity.id
_entity.type
_entity.pdbx_description
1 polymer ?
#
loop_
_entity_poly.entity_id
_entity_poly.type
_entity_poly.pdbx_seq_one_letter_code
_entity_poly.pdbx_strand_id
1 'polypeptide(L)'
;VMSLEMHLGQRGSALRPEANSAAVLHLDSPILNEAELDALAHQGIATSTISTLMAVVSGPGGLEAALNRLCTQAEQAVREGGQILVLSDRGTSATSTYIPPLLAVGAVHHHLLRLGLRLRCSLVVATAQCWTTHHLACLIGYGASAVCPWLALETTRHWWAHPKTQSLIERGKLPALSVEQAQANVRKALEDGLRKILSKIGISLLASYHGAQIFEAIGLGADLIELAFSGTTSRVAGLSLAELASETLSFHAKAYPELNRTKLEFMGFVQYRTGAEYHLNSPEMAKALHAAVKAGPGYDHFNTYKTLLENRPVTALRDLLQLRPAPTPLAIDQVESVESLFTRFCTGGMSLGALSREAHEVLAIAMNRIGGKSNSGEGGEDPARFKPLTDVDGEGGSGTLPGLRGLRNGDTACSAIKQIASGRFGVTPEYLRSGRQLEIKVAQGAKPGEGGQLPGPKVDPYIAWLRNSKAGVALISPPPHHDIYSIEDLAQLIHDLHQVHPAAQVSVKLVAEIGIGTIAAGVAKANADVIQISGHDGGTGA
;
A
#
# COMPACT_ATOMS: atom_id res chain seq x y z
N VAL A 1 8.37 8.42 20.75
CA VAL A 1 9.22 9.01 19.67
C VAL A 1 8.41 9.66 18.56
N MET A 2 7.21 9.17 18.23
CA MET A 2 6.38 9.79 17.19
C MET A 2 5.41 10.84 17.76
N SER A 3 5.18 11.93 17.02
CA SER A 3 4.15 12.93 17.35
C SER A 3 3.35 13.34 16.10
N LEU A 4 2.05 13.57 16.32
CA LEU A 4 1.12 14.11 15.32
C LEU A 4 0.80 15.59 15.58
N GLU A 5 1.51 16.22 16.51
CA GLU A 5 1.28 17.61 16.86
C GLU A 5 1.52 18.54 15.67
N MET A 6 0.65 19.52 15.54
CA MET A 6 0.70 20.54 14.51
C MET A 6 0.51 21.93 15.13
N HIS A 7 1.06 22.95 14.49
CA HIS A 7 0.93 24.33 14.93
C HIS A 7 0.32 25.15 13.80
N LEU A 8 -0.76 25.87 14.08
CA LEU A 8 -1.45 26.73 13.12
C LEU A 8 -1.13 28.21 13.37
N GLY A 9 -0.84 28.92 12.30
CA GLY A 9 -0.53 30.35 12.30
C GLY A 9 0.65 30.69 11.41
N GLN A 10 1.15 31.91 11.56
CA GLN A 10 2.39 32.36 10.93
C GLN A 10 3.62 31.68 11.57
N ARG A 11 4.54 31.18 10.74
CA ARG A 11 5.84 30.68 11.19
C ARG A 11 6.84 31.84 11.32
N GLY A 12 7.36 32.02 12.53
CA GLY A 12 8.43 32.98 12.81
C GLY A 12 9.78 32.58 12.23
N SER A 13 10.74 33.51 12.27
CA SER A 13 12.11 33.25 11.80
C SER A 13 12.88 32.40 12.81
N ALA A 14 13.45 31.29 12.36
CA ALA A 14 14.35 30.48 13.19
C ALA A 14 15.65 31.23 13.60
N LEU A 15 16.01 32.28 12.86
CA LEU A 15 17.22 33.08 13.12
C LEU A 15 16.98 34.23 14.11
N ARG A 16 15.71 34.57 14.39
CA ARG A 16 15.33 35.68 15.28
C ARG A 16 14.22 35.22 16.21
N PRO A 17 14.57 34.60 17.35
CA PRO A 17 13.60 34.18 18.34
C PRO A 17 12.90 35.40 18.96
N GLU A 18 11.60 35.52 18.73
CA GLU A 18 10.75 36.60 19.26
C GLU A 18 9.52 35.98 19.93
N ALA A 19 9.04 36.57 21.03
CA ALA A 19 7.89 36.04 21.77
C ALA A 19 6.64 35.89 20.89
N ASN A 20 6.43 36.81 19.94
CA ASN A 20 5.32 36.77 18.99
C ASN A 20 5.37 35.54 18.06
N SER A 21 6.55 34.93 17.86
CA SER A 21 6.68 33.69 17.06
C SER A 21 6.04 32.47 17.74
N ALA A 22 5.74 32.55 19.04
CA ALA A 22 5.00 31.53 19.78
C ALA A 22 3.48 31.71 19.71
N ALA A 23 2.97 32.77 19.07
CA ALA A 23 1.54 33.03 18.92
C ALA A 23 0.92 32.15 17.82
N VAL A 24 0.83 30.84 18.11
CA VAL A 24 0.28 29.80 17.24
C VAL A 24 -0.75 28.97 17.99
N LEU A 25 -1.69 28.35 17.28
CA LEU A 25 -2.57 27.34 17.88
C LEU A 25 -1.88 25.99 17.83
N HIS A 26 -1.72 25.36 18.99
CA HIS A 26 -1.22 23.99 19.10
C HIS A 26 -2.37 23.00 18.96
N LEU A 27 -2.15 21.97 18.15
CA LEU A 27 -3.06 20.85 17.96
C LEU A 27 -2.32 19.56 18.31
N ASP A 28 -2.92 18.70 19.13
CA ASP A 28 -2.38 17.37 19.42
C ASP A 28 -2.52 16.38 18.25
N SER A 29 -3.42 16.69 17.32
CA SER A 29 -3.77 15.88 16.16
C SER A 29 -4.10 16.78 14.98
N PRO A 30 -3.75 16.40 13.73
CA PRO A 30 -4.16 17.14 12.55
C PRO A 30 -5.65 16.97 12.25
N ILE A 31 -6.37 16.11 12.98
CA ILE A 31 -7.76 15.75 12.69
C ILE A 31 -8.70 16.58 13.56
N LEU A 32 -9.46 17.46 12.91
CA LEU A 32 -10.46 18.28 13.56
C LEU A 32 -11.85 17.67 13.40
N ASN A 33 -12.69 17.78 14.42
CA ASN A 33 -14.13 17.65 14.27
C ASN A 33 -14.74 19.02 13.92
N GLU A 34 -16.05 19.05 13.67
CA GLU A 34 -16.73 20.28 13.28
C GLU A 34 -16.65 21.37 14.35
N ALA A 35 -16.82 21.02 15.63
CA ALA A 35 -16.78 21.98 16.72
C ALA A 35 -15.38 22.57 16.92
N GLU A 36 -14.33 21.76 16.78
CA GLU A 36 -12.93 22.21 16.83
C GLU A 36 -12.59 23.10 15.62
N LEU A 37 -13.11 22.79 14.43
CA LEU A 37 -12.96 23.62 13.24
C LEU A 37 -13.60 25.00 13.46
N ASP A 38 -14.84 25.04 13.96
CA ASP A 38 -15.56 26.29 14.24
C ASP A 38 -14.86 27.10 15.33
N ALA A 39 -14.28 26.42 16.33
CA ALA A 39 -13.55 27.06 17.42
C ALA A 39 -12.31 27.82 16.95
N LEU A 40 -11.68 27.45 15.82
CA LEU A 40 -10.46 28.12 15.30
C LEU A 40 -10.65 29.63 15.13
N ALA A 41 -11.82 30.07 14.63
CA ALA A 41 -12.12 31.48 14.40
C ALA A 41 -12.18 32.32 15.69
N HIS A 42 -12.31 31.66 16.85
CA HIS A 42 -12.47 32.30 18.15
C HIS A 42 -11.20 32.25 19.02
N GLN A 43 -10.08 31.74 18.52
CA GLN A 43 -8.82 31.61 19.27
C GLN A 43 -7.84 32.79 19.07
N GLY A 44 -8.30 33.91 18.50
CA GLY A 44 -7.46 35.11 18.33
C GLY A 44 -6.46 35.08 17.16
N ILE A 45 -6.45 34.01 16.35
CA ILE A 45 -5.71 33.96 15.09
C ILE A 45 -6.68 34.20 13.92
N ALA A 46 -6.33 35.16 13.05
CA ALA A 46 -7.13 35.54 11.90
C ALA A 46 -7.39 34.33 10.98
N THR A 47 -8.64 33.89 10.95
CA THR A 47 -9.10 32.70 10.23
C THR A 47 -10.10 33.11 9.16
N SER A 48 -9.92 32.61 7.94
CA SER A 48 -10.84 32.85 6.82
C SER A 48 -11.20 31.55 6.12
N THR A 49 -12.47 31.38 5.77
CA THR A 49 -12.95 30.23 5.01
C THR A 49 -13.06 30.58 3.53
N ILE A 50 -12.45 29.76 2.69
CA ILE A 50 -12.44 29.91 1.23
C ILE A 50 -13.13 28.67 0.65
N SER A 51 -14.17 28.91 -0.16
CA SER A 51 -14.92 27.84 -0.81
C SER A 51 -14.08 27.16 -1.88
N THR A 52 -14.12 25.83 -1.92
CA THR A 52 -13.57 25.02 -3.00
C THR A 52 -14.68 24.54 -3.95
N LEU A 53 -15.85 25.17 -3.92
CA LEU A 53 -16.95 24.86 -4.83
C LEU A 53 -16.77 25.50 -6.21
N MET A 54 -17.31 24.82 -7.23
CA MET A 54 -17.42 25.33 -8.59
C MET A 54 -18.81 25.04 -9.15
N ALA A 55 -19.29 25.89 -10.05
CA ALA A 55 -20.61 25.73 -10.66
C ALA A 55 -20.58 24.58 -11.69
N VAL A 56 -21.60 23.72 -11.67
CA VAL A 56 -21.73 22.59 -12.61
C VAL A 56 -21.88 23.07 -14.05
N VAL A 57 -22.60 24.18 -14.25
CA VAL A 57 -22.83 24.82 -15.56
C VAL A 57 -21.54 25.23 -16.27
N SER A 58 -20.44 25.41 -15.54
CA SER A 58 -19.13 25.72 -16.14
C SER A 58 -18.49 24.52 -16.86
N GLY A 59 -19.04 23.31 -16.69
CA GLY A 59 -18.54 22.09 -17.32
C GLY A 59 -17.07 21.78 -16.94
N PRO A 60 -16.41 20.88 -17.71
CA PRO A 60 -15.02 20.50 -17.44
C PRO A 60 -14.02 21.67 -17.45
N GLY A 61 -14.23 22.66 -18.33
CA GLY A 61 -13.39 23.87 -18.39
C GLY A 61 -13.51 24.79 -17.16
N GLY A 62 -14.53 24.58 -16.31
CA GLY A 62 -14.72 25.37 -15.10
C GLY A 62 -13.70 25.12 -13.99
N LEU A 63 -13.04 23.96 -13.99
CA LEU A 63 -12.13 23.55 -12.91
C LEU A 63 -10.88 24.45 -12.85
N GLU A 64 -10.27 24.75 -13.99
CA GLU A 64 -9.09 25.62 -14.07
C GLU A 64 -9.40 27.03 -13.55
N ALA A 65 -10.50 27.61 -14.03
CA ALA A 65 -10.94 28.92 -13.57
C ALA A 65 -11.25 28.92 -12.07
N ALA A 66 -11.83 27.83 -11.54
CA ALA A 66 -12.10 27.69 -10.11
C ALA A 66 -10.82 27.59 -9.27
N LEU A 67 -9.81 26.86 -9.74
CA LEU A 67 -8.49 26.78 -9.10
C LEU A 67 -7.78 28.13 -9.10
N ASN A 68 -7.80 28.85 -10.23
CA ASN A 68 -7.20 30.18 -10.32
C ASN A 68 -7.88 31.17 -9.35
N ARG A 69 -9.23 31.14 -9.25
CA ARG A 69 -9.95 31.93 -8.25
C ARG A 69 -9.56 31.55 -6.83
N LEU A 70 -9.48 30.25 -6.53
CA LEU A 70 -9.10 29.74 -5.21
C LEU A 70 -7.70 30.24 -4.80
N CYS A 71 -6.72 30.14 -5.69
CA CYS A 71 -5.36 30.62 -5.46
C CYS A 71 -5.31 32.13 -5.22
N THR A 72 -6.01 32.92 -6.04
CA THR A 72 -6.08 34.38 -5.89
C THR A 72 -6.77 34.79 -4.59
N GLN A 73 -7.87 34.13 -4.20
CA GLN A 73 -8.55 34.38 -2.93
C GLN A 73 -7.67 34.03 -1.73
N ALA A 74 -6.96 32.90 -1.80
CA ALA A 74 -6.01 32.50 -0.76
C ALA A 74 -4.86 33.50 -0.62
N GLU A 75 -4.28 33.94 -1.74
CA GLU A 75 -3.25 34.98 -1.75
C GLU A 75 -3.76 36.27 -1.11
N GLN A 76 -4.93 36.75 -1.52
CA GLN A 76 -5.51 37.98 -1.00
C GLN A 76 -5.75 37.88 0.51
N ALA A 77 -6.33 36.78 0.98
CA ALA A 77 -6.57 36.55 2.40
C ALA A 77 -5.27 36.60 3.22
N VAL A 78 -4.17 36.01 2.73
CA VAL A 78 -2.87 36.08 3.42
C VAL A 78 -2.30 37.49 3.41
N ARG A 79 -2.42 38.22 2.29
CA ARG A 79 -1.96 39.61 2.19
C ARG A 79 -2.69 40.53 3.16
N GLU A 80 -3.99 40.28 3.36
CA GLU A 80 -4.85 40.97 4.33
C GLU A 80 -4.61 40.56 5.79
N GLY A 81 -3.69 39.62 6.04
CA GLY A 81 -3.29 39.21 7.39
C GLY A 81 -3.92 37.90 7.89
N GLY A 82 -4.66 37.19 7.03
CA GLY A 82 -5.17 35.85 7.32
C GLY A 82 -4.03 34.86 7.59
N GLN A 83 -4.08 34.22 8.76
CA GLN A 83 -3.05 33.27 9.20
C GLN A 83 -3.56 31.82 9.19
N ILE A 84 -4.87 31.60 9.16
CA ILE A 84 -5.47 30.26 8.97
C ILE A 84 -6.46 30.35 7.82
N LEU A 85 -6.22 29.59 6.75
CA LEU A 85 -7.13 29.48 5.61
C LEU A 85 -7.83 28.14 5.64
N VAL A 86 -9.15 28.14 5.80
CA VAL A 86 -9.98 26.93 5.74
C VAL A 86 -10.47 26.74 4.31
N LEU A 87 -9.96 25.73 3.60
CA LEU A 87 -10.42 25.33 2.27
C LEU A 87 -11.59 24.35 2.42
N SER A 88 -12.79 24.72 1.98
CA SER A 88 -14.02 23.98 2.33
C SER A 88 -14.89 23.65 1.11
N ASP A 89 -15.30 22.38 1.02
CA ASP A 89 -16.25 21.86 0.02
C ASP A 89 -17.69 21.76 0.56
N ARG A 90 -17.96 22.31 1.75
CA ARG A 90 -19.31 22.38 2.30
C ARG A 90 -20.21 23.22 1.40
N GLY A 91 -21.40 22.70 1.11
CA GLY A 91 -22.40 23.36 0.24
C GLY A 91 -22.51 22.80 -1.17
N THR A 92 -21.90 21.63 -1.44
CA THR A 92 -22.16 20.86 -2.68
C THR A 92 -23.67 20.64 -2.86
N SER A 93 -24.17 20.88 -4.07
CA SER A 93 -25.61 20.90 -4.38
C SER A 93 -25.87 20.46 -5.81
N ALA A 94 -27.14 20.43 -6.24
CA ALA A 94 -27.50 20.10 -7.62
C ALA A 94 -26.86 21.04 -8.67
N THR A 95 -26.47 22.25 -8.28
CA THR A 95 -25.87 23.26 -9.18
C THR A 95 -24.40 23.54 -8.90
N SER A 96 -23.86 23.04 -7.80
CA SER A 96 -22.47 23.26 -7.36
C SER A 96 -21.76 21.95 -7.10
N THR A 97 -20.63 21.74 -7.77
CA THR A 97 -19.67 20.65 -7.50
C THR A 97 -18.44 21.20 -6.78
N TYR A 98 -17.39 20.40 -6.63
CA TYR A 98 -16.21 20.71 -5.83
C TYR A 98 -14.92 20.57 -6.64
N ILE A 99 -13.90 21.35 -6.26
CA ILE A 99 -12.51 21.09 -6.61
C ILE A 99 -12.04 19.94 -5.70
N PRO A 100 -11.47 18.83 -6.24
CA PRO A 100 -10.93 17.76 -5.40
C PRO A 100 -9.99 18.30 -4.33
N PRO A 101 -10.13 17.91 -3.05
CA PRO A 101 -9.46 18.60 -1.94
C PRO A 101 -7.94 18.50 -2.01
N LEU A 102 -7.41 17.40 -2.55
CA LEU A 102 -5.98 17.21 -2.76
C LEU A 102 -5.42 18.20 -3.79
N LEU A 103 -6.15 18.40 -4.89
CA LEU A 103 -5.80 19.39 -5.91
C LEU A 103 -5.90 20.81 -5.35
N ALA A 104 -6.96 21.11 -4.60
CA ALA A 104 -7.19 22.42 -3.99
C ALA A 104 -6.06 22.81 -3.02
N VAL A 105 -5.71 21.92 -2.07
CA VAL A 105 -4.66 22.22 -1.09
C VAL A 105 -3.28 22.29 -1.74
N GLY A 106 -2.97 21.40 -2.67
CA GLY A 106 -1.70 21.40 -3.40
C GLY A 106 -1.52 22.68 -4.23
N ALA A 107 -2.55 23.07 -4.99
CA ALA A 107 -2.54 24.29 -5.80
C ALA A 107 -2.28 25.54 -4.94
N VAL A 108 -3.03 25.70 -3.84
CA VAL A 108 -2.85 26.84 -2.92
C VAL A 108 -1.48 26.78 -2.23
N HIS A 109 -1.04 25.60 -1.80
CA HIS A 109 0.27 25.42 -1.15
C HIS A 109 1.42 25.88 -2.05
N HIS A 110 1.48 25.37 -3.28
CA HIS A 110 2.55 25.74 -4.22
C HIS A 110 2.41 27.18 -4.74
N HIS A 111 1.18 27.70 -4.91
CA HIS A 111 0.97 29.11 -5.24
C HIS A 111 1.54 30.05 -4.19
N LEU A 112 1.20 29.82 -2.92
CA LEU A 112 1.71 30.62 -1.81
C LEU A 112 3.23 30.44 -1.61
N LEU A 113 3.80 29.27 -1.94
CA LEU A 113 5.26 29.07 -1.93
C LEU A 113 5.95 29.95 -2.98
N ARG A 114 5.46 29.93 -4.22
CA ARG A 114 6.02 30.74 -5.32
C ARG A 114 6.03 32.24 -5.01
N LEU A 115 5.05 32.70 -4.24
CA LEU A 115 4.93 34.10 -3.82
C LEU A 115 5.67 34.45 -2.52
N GLY A 116 6.31 33.48 -1.85
CA GLY A 116 6.95 33.69 -0.55
C GLY A 116 5.96 33.95 0.59
N LEU A 117 4.69 33.57 0.42
CA LEU A 117 3.60 33.79 1.39
C LEU A 117 3.31 32.56 2.26
N ARG A 118 3.77 31.36 1.89
CA ARG A 118 3.36 30.12 2.58
C ARG A 118 3.71 30.07 4.06
N LEU A 119 4.76 30.74 4.52
CA LEU A 119 5.12 30.80 5.95
C LEU A 119 4.20 31.72 6.77
N ARG A 120 3.38 32.56 6.13
CA ARG A 120 2.49 33.52 6.80
C ARG A 120 1.17 32.90 7.24
N CYS A 121 0.83 31.70 6.78
CA CYS A 121 -0.43 31.06 7.11
C CYS A 121 -0.32 29.54 7.23
N SER A 122 -1.36 28.95 7.80
CA SER A 122 -1.63 27.52 7.81
C SER A 122 -2.86 27.22 6.94
N LEU A 123 -2.86 26.05 6.30
CA LEU A 123 -3.97 25.60 5.46
C LEU A 123 -4.73 24.51 6.20
N VAL A 124 -6.04 24.66 6.38
CA VAL A 124 -6.92 23.65 6.98
C VAL A 124 -7.89 23.18 5.90
N VAL A 125 -8.09 21.88 5.75
CA VAL A 125 -8.98 21.33 4.73
C VAL A 125 -10.23 20.77 5.39
N ALA A 126 -11.39 21.39 5.14
CA ALA A 126 -12.69 20.87 5.58
C ALA A 126 -13.37 20.18 4.39
N THR A 127 -13.29 18.85 4.32
CA THR A 127 -13.67 18.11 3.11
C THR A 127 -14.58 16.91 3.36
N ALA A 128 -15.50 16.69 2.41
CA ALA A 128 -16.30 15.49 2.29
C ALA A 128 -15.47 14.29 1.78
N GLN A 129 -14.41 14.55 1.00
CA GLN A 129 -13.63 13.54 0.29
C GLN A 129 -12.38 13.06 1.05
N CYS A 130 -12.48 12.90 2.37
CA CYS A 130 -11.42 12.36 3.22
C CYS A 130 -12.00 11.40 4.25
N TRP A 131 -11.76 10.09 4.09
CA TRP A 131 -12.23 9.06 5.02
C TRP A 131 -11.23 7.92 5.25
N THR A 132 -10.12 7.90 4.52
CA THR A 132 -9.05 6.90 4.69
C THR A 132 -7.79 7.53 5.27
N THR A 133 -6.94 6.68 5.84
CA THR A 133 -5.61 7.06 6.34
C THR A 133 -4.75 7.65 5.21
N HIS A 134 -4.88 7.12 3.98
CA HIS A 134 -4.14 7.59 2.82
C HIS A 134 -4.61 8.98 2.36
N HIS A 135 -5.91 9.27 2.34
CA HIS A 135 -6.41 10.60 1.98
C HIS A 135 -5.84 11.66 2.93
N LEU A 136 -5.86 11.36 4.24
CA LEU A 136 -5.31 12.25 5.26
C LEU A 136 -3.81 12.48 5.06
N ALA A 137 -3.04 11.40 4.81
CA ALA A 137 -1.62 11.50 4.53
C ALA A 137 -1.33 12.33 3.25
N CYS A 138 -2.11 12.16 2.18
CA CYS A 138 -1.96 12.94 0.95
C CYS A 138 -2.19 14.43 1.24
N LEU A 139 -3.32 14.78 1.86
CA LEU A 139 -3.64 16.19 2.16
C LEU A 139 -2.53 16.87 2.97
N ILE A 140 -2.00 16.20 4.00
CA ILE A 140 -0.93 16.74 4.84
C ILE A 140 0.41 16.80 4.07
N GLY A 141 0.75 15.74 3.34
CA GLY A 141 1.98 15.68 2.55
C GLY A 141 2.06 16.73 1.44
N TYR A 142 0.91 17.22 0.97
CA TYR A 142 0.78 18.30 -0.01
C TYR A 142 0.37 19.65 0.59
N GLY A 143 0.49 19.82 1.92
CA GLY A 143 0.53 21.14 2.55
C GLY A 143 -0.60 21.47 3.52
N ALA A 144 -1.59 20.59 3.73
CA ALA A 144 -2.57 20.75 4.80
C ALA A 144 -1.91 20.66 6.18
N SER A 145 -2.24 21.59 7.06
CA SER A 145 -1.77 21.63 8.46
C SER A 145 -2.74 20.90 9.39
N ALA A 146 -4.03 20.89 9.04
CA ALA A 146 -5.08 20.10 9.68
C ALA A 146 -6.19 19.77 8.66
N VAL A 147 -7.00 18.76 8.97
CA VAL A 147 -8.10 18.28 8.13
C VAL A 147 -9.33 18.03 9.01
N CYS A 148 -10.48 18.56 8.58
CA CYS A 148 -11.80 18.24 9.13
C CYS A 148 -12.54 17.32 8.12
N PRO A 149 -12.51 15.98 8.31
CA PRO A 149 -13.19 15.03 7.44
C PRO A 149 -14.70 14.96 7.75
N TRP A 150 -15.41 16.07 7.55
CA TRP A 150 -16.76 16.26 8.08
C TRP A 150 -17.76 15.20 7.59
N LEU A 151 -17.68 14.75 6.34
CA LEU A 151 -18.62 13.73 5.84
C LEU A 151 -18.29 12.33 6.37
N ALA A 152 -17.03 12.03 6.71
CA ALA A 152 -16.67 10.78 7.35
C ALA A 152 -17.22 10.73 8.79
N LEU A 153 -17.14 11.86 9.51
CA LEU A 153 -17.72 12.00 10.84
C LEU A 153 -19.25 11.91 10.79
N GLU A 154 -19.89 12.56 9.81
CA GLU A 154 -21.35 12.44 9.58
C GLU A 154 -21.77 11.02 9.22
N THR A 155 -21.02 10.37 8.32
CA THR A 155 -21.25 8.96 7.95
C THR A 155 -21.16 8.05 9.16
N THR A 156 -20.28 8.35 10.11
CA THR A 156 -20.17 7.60 11.38
C THR A 156 -21.42 7.78 12.25
N ARG A 157 -21.94 9.01 12.35
CA ARG A 157 -23.21 9.29 13.06
C ARG A 157 -24.37 8.53 12.43
N HIS A 158 -24.48 8.56 11.10
CA HIS A 158 -25.50 7.83 10.34
C HIS A 158 -25.36 6.31 10.48
N TRP A 159 -24.14 5.76 10.38
CA TRP A 159 -23.88 4.33 10.59
C TRP A 159 -24.30 3.88 11.98
N TRP A 160 -23.95 4.66 13.00
CA TRP A 160 -24.30 4.36 14.38
C TRP A 160 -25.82 4.37 14.56
N ALA A 161 -26.51 5.41 14.12
CA ALA A 161 -27.96 5.55 14.24
C ALA A 161 -28.77 4.57 13.37
N HIS A 162 -28.13 3.90 12.40
CA HIS A 162 -28.82 3.03 11.45
C HIS A 162 -29.50 1.84 12.16
N PRO A 163 -30.77 1.49 11.86
CA PRO A 163 -31.51 0.44 12.57
C PRO A 163 -30.83 -0.93 12.59
N LYS A 164 -30.16 -1.30 11.49
CA LYS A 164 -29.39 -2.57 11.45
C LYS A 164 -28.21 -2.58 12.42
N THR A 165 -27.56 -1.44 12.63
CA THR A 165 -26.44 -1.30 13.57
C THR A 165 -26.94 -1.43 14.99
N GLN A 166 -28.03 -0.72 15.33
CA GLN A 166 -28.68 -0.82 16.64
C GLN A 166 -29.14 -2.26 16.95
N SER A 167 -29.77 -2.95 15.99
CA SER A 167 -30.14 -4.37 16.13
C SER A 167 -28.94 -5.31 16.31
N LEU A 168 -27.76 -5.00 15.74
CA LEU A 168 -26.55 -5.78 15.98
C LEU A 168 -25.99 -5.56 17.38
N ILE A 169 -26.09 -4.33 17.91
CA ILE A 169 -25.71 -3.98 19.28
C ILE A 169 -26.63 -4.69 20.28
N GLU A 170 -27.95 -4.61 20.11
CA GLU A 170 -28.94 -5.27 20.97
C GLU A 170 -28.74 -6.78 21.06
N ARG A 171 -28.33 -7.42 19.95
CA ARG A 171 -28.04 -8.85 19.87
C ARG A 171 -26.63 -9.23 20.35
N GLY A 172 -25.84 -8.28 20.85
CA GLY A 172 -24.47 -8.51 21.31
C GLY A 172 -23.49 -8.88 20.19
N LYS A 173 -23.83 -8.63 18.92
CA LYS A 173 -22.94 -8.88 17.77
C LYS A 173 -22.00 -7.71 17.51
N LEU A 174 -22.32 -6.53 18.02
CA LEU A 174 -21.45 -5.35 18.03
C LEU A 174 -21.36 -4.78 19.45
N PRO A 175 -20.24 -4.14 19.83
CA PRO A 175 -20.13 -3.45 21.10
C PRO A 175 -21.12 -2.27 21.18
N ALA A 176 -21.71 -2.05 22.36
CA ALA A 176 -22.63 -0.95 22.63
C ALA A 176 -21.87 0.38 22.88
N LEU A 177 -21.32 0.95 21.82
CA LEU A 177 -20.61 2.24 21.87
C LEU A 177 -21.61 3.42 21.82
N SER A 178 -21.26 4.58 22.39
CA SER A 178 -21.96 5.84 22.06
C SER A 178 -21.51 6.36 20.70
N VAL A 179 -22.24 7.34 20.14
CA VAL A 179 -21.87 7.98 18.87
C VAL A 179 -20.55 8.74 18.98
N GLU A 180 -20.30 9.40 20.11
CA GLU A 180 -19.04 10.09 20.42
C GLU A 180 -17.88 9.10 20.47
N GLN A 181 -18.08 7.95 21.11
CA GLN A 181 -17.07 6.89 21.16
C GLN A 181 -16.78 6.32 19.76
N ALA A 182 -17.81 6.17 18.91
CA ALA A 182 -17.63 5.74 17.53
C ALA A 182 -16.80 6.75 16.72
N GLN A 183 -17.08 8.05 16.85
CA GLN A 183 -16.29 9.10 16.18
C GLN A 183 -14.86 9.20 16.73
N ALA A 184 -14.68 9.06 18.05
CA ALA A 184 -13.36 9.00 18.67
C ALA A 184 -12.54 7.80 18.16
N ASN A 185 -13.19 6.64 17.95
CA ASN A 185 -12.54 5.47 17.36
C ASN A 185 -12.12 5.71 15.90
N VAL A 186 -12.94 6.42 15.11
CA VAL A 186 -12.57 6.82 13.73
C VAL A 186 -11.36 7.75 13.74
N ARG A 187 -11.36 8.78 14.61
CA ARG A 187 -10.20 9.67 14.79
C ARG A 187 -8.94 8.87 15.15
N LYS A 188 -9.03 8.02 16.17
CA LYS A 188 -7.91 7.17 16.62
C LYS A 188 -7.38 6.27 15.49
N ALA A 189 -8.26 5.65 14.71
CA ALA A 189 -7.85 4.80 13.59
C ALA A 189 -7.11 5.60 12.49
N LEU A 190 -7.54 6.83 12.23
CA LEU A 190 -6.87 7.72 11.29
C LEU A 190 -5.50 8.20 11.83
N GLU A 191 -5.40 8.50 13.13
CA GLU A 191 -4.14 8.86 13.80
C GLU A 191 -3.13 7.71 13.80
N ASP A 192 -3.55 6.51 14.20
CA ASP A 192 -2.70 5.32 14.17
C ASP A 192 -2.28 4.97 12.74
N GLY A 193 -3.19 5.17 11.78
CA GLY A 193 -2.91 5.04 10.36
C GLY A 193 -1.91 6.05 9.82
N LEU A 194 -1.94 7.30 10.27
CA LEU A 194 -0.90 8.29 9.96
C LEU A 194 0.44 7.85 10.53
N ARG A 195 0.50 7.51 11.82
CA ARG A 195 1.74 7.04 12.46
C ARG A 195 2.34 5.87 11.69
N LYS A 196 1.49 4.93 11.28
CA LYS A 196 1.86 3.81 10.43
C LYS A 196 2.47 4.26 9.10
N ILE A 197 1.86 5.20 8.37
CA ILE A 197 2.38 5.74 7.10
C ILE A 197 3.72 6.45 7.31
N LEU A 198 3.83 7.30 8.34
CA LEU A 198 5.05 8.02 8.69
C LEU A 198 6.22 7.05 8.97
N SER A 199 5.94 5.97 9.71
CA SER A 199 6.96 4.98 10.05
C SER A 199 7.49 4.19 8.85
N LYS A 200 6.77 4.14 7.71
CA LYS A 200 7.20 3.40 6.51
C LYS A 200 8.53 3.88 5.95
N ILE A 201 8.84 5.15 6.18
CA ILE A 201 10.07 5.81 5.74
C ILE A 201 10.87 6.38 6.92
N GLY A 202 10.59 5.91 8.15
CA GLY A 202 11.33 6.32 9.35
C GLY A 202 11.05 7.73 9.86
N ILE A 203 10.01 8.43 9.37
CA ILE A 203 9.64 9.76 9.88
C ILE A 203 8.93 9.62 11.23
N SER A 204 9.36 10.40 12.21
CA SER A 204 8.74 10.42 13.55
C SER A 204 7.72 11.54 13.75
N LEU A 205 7.93 12.71 13.13
CA LEU A 205 7.11 13.90 13.37
C LEU A 205 6.26 14.24 12.15
N LEU A 206 4.96 14.44 12.36
CA LEU A 206 4.06 14.88 11.29
C LEU A 206 4.46 16.25 10.73
N ALA A 207 5.01 17.13 11.57
CA ALA A 207 5.55 18.42 11.13
C ALA A 207 6.68 18.30 10.07
N SER A 208 7.44 17.20 10.06
CA SER A 208 8.44 16.92 9.02
C SER A 208 7.85 16.26 7.78
N TYR A 209 6.76 15.52 7.94
CA TYR A 209 6.00 14.92 6.83
C TYR A 209 5.18 15.98 6.06
N HIS A 210 4.74 17.03 6.76
CA HIS A 210 3.97 18.15 6.22
C HIS A 210 4.70 18.84 5.06
N GLY A 211 4.09 18.80 3.87
CA GLY A 211 4.66 19.39 2.65
C GLY A 211 5.86 18.62 2.06
N ALA A 212 6.23 17.45 2.60
CA ALA A 212 7.40 16.71 2.14
C ALA A 212 7.17 15.88 0.88
N GLN A 213 5.91 15.72 0.43
CA GLN A 213 5.54 15.00 -0.80
C GLN A 213 6.13 13.58 -0.89
N ILE A 214 5.95 12.77 0.16
CA ILE A 214 6.40 11.37 0.22
C ILE A 214 5.47 10.47 -0.60
N PHE A 215 5.40 10.73 -1.90
CA PHE A 215 4.51 10.06 -2.84
C PHE A 215 5.14 9.99 -4.22
N GLU A 216 4.75 8.98 -4.99
CA GLU A 216 4.99 8.89 -6.43
C GLU A 216 3.62 8.94 -7.14
N ALA A 217 3.51 9.76 -8.19
CA ALA A 217 2.32 9.79 -9.02
C ALA A 217 2.46 8.79 -10.19
N ILE A 218 1.37 8.09 -10.49
CA ILE A 218 1.28 7.19 -11.64
C ILE A 218 0.00 7.57 -12.39
N GLY A 219 0.13 7.98 -13.65
CA GLY A 219 -1.02 8.34 -14.48
C GLY A 219 -1.54 9.76 -14.28
N LEU A 220 -0.75 10.68 -13.71
CA LEU A 220 -1.08 12.11 -13.67
C LEU A 220 -0.28 12.87 -14.73
N GLY A 221 -0.96 13.71 -15.51
CA GLY A 221 -0.38 14.60 -16.51
C GLY A 221 0.50 15.69 -15.90
N ALA A 222 1.41 16.22 -16.72
CA ALA A 222 2.35 17.26 -16.30
C ALA A 222 1.64 18.56 -15.86
N ASP A 223 0.51 18.88 -16.48
CA ASP A 223 -0.35 20.02 -16.13
C ASP A 223 -0.82 19.96 -14.67
N LEU A 224 -1.31 18.80 -14.21
CA LEU A 224 -1.71 18.59 -12.82
C LEU A 224 -0.51 18.64 -11.87
N ILE A 225 0.62 18.02 -12.24
CA ILE A 225 1.84 18.01 -11.43
C ILE A 225 2.37 19.43 -11.23
N GLU A 226 2.50 20.22 -12.28
CA GLU A 226 3.00 21.59 -12.21
C GLU A 226 2.07 22.51 -11.41
N LEU A 227 0.76 22.32 -11.55
CA LEU A 227 -0.24 23.17 -10.91
C LEU A 227 -0.31 22.93 -9.38
N ALA A 228 -0.32 21.67 -8.93
CA ALA A 228 -0.63 21.33 -7.54
C ALA A 228 0.36 20.40 -6.83
N PHE A 229 1.30 19.76 -7.53
CA PHE A 229 2.15 18.70 -6.95
C PHE A 229 3.62 18.84 -7.39
N SER A 230 4.10 20.08 -7.52
CA SER A 230 5.40 20.38 -8.12
C SER A 230 6.53 19.69 -7.35
N GLY A 231 7.40 18.97 -8.05
CA GLY A 231 8.47 18.14 -7.46
C GLY A 231 8.11 16.66 -7.29
N THR A 232 6.84 16.27 -7.39
CA THR A 232 6.43 14.86 -7.39
C THR A 232 6.79 14.20 -8.72
N THR A 233 7.38 13.01 -8.66
CA THR A 233 7.68 12.20 -9.87
C THR A 233 6.40 11.62 -10.47
N SER A 234 6.20 11.79 -11.78
CA SER A 234 5.14 11.14 -12.57
C SER A 234 5.70 10.61 -13.90
N ARG A 235 6.21 9.37 -13.90
CA ARG A 235 6.94 8.80 -15.05
C ARG A 235 6.03 8.28 -16.16
N VAL A 236 4.79 7.97 -15.81
CA VAL A 236 3.73 7.62 -16.75
C VAL A 236 2.74 8.77 -16.71
N ALA A 237 2.89 9.70 -17.65
CA ALA A 237 1.94 10.79 -17.81
C ALA A 237 0.55 10.22 -18.10
N GLY A 238 -0.50 10.94 -17.71
CA GLY A 238 -1.86 10.49 -17.89
C GLY A 238 -2.83 11.64 -17.73
N LEU A 239 -3.74 11.50 -16.77
CA LEU A 239 -4.88 12.36 -16.51
C LEU A 239 -4.53 13.85 -16.58
N SER A 240 -5.15 14.56 -17.50
CA SER A 240 -5.13 16.02 -17.59
C SER A 240 -6.14 16.65 -16.64
N LEU A 241 -6.02 17.97 -16.43
CA LEU A 241 -6.97 18.75 -15.64
C LEU A 241 -8.41 18.64 -16.18
N ALA A 242 -8.57 18.62 -17.51
CA ALA A 242 -9.88 18.52 -18.16
C ALA A 242 -10.51 17.13 -17.96
N GLU A 243 -9.72 16.07 -18.01
CA GLU A 243 -10.19 14.71 -17.75
C GLU A 243 -10.56 14.52 -16.27
N LEU A 244 -9.75 15.05 -15.34
CA LEU A 244 -10.09 15.05 -13.91
C LEU A 244 -11.39 15.81 -13.62
N ALA A 245 -11.61 16.95 -14.29
CA ALA A 245 -12.85 17.70 -14.17
C ALA A 245 -14.05 16.88 -14.68
N SER A 246 -13.88 16.18 -15.80
CA SER A 246 -14.91 15.30 -16.37
C SER A 246 -15.23 14.13 -15.45
N GLU A 247 -14.22 13.50 -14.84
CA GLU A 247 -14.40 12.44 -13.86
C GLU A 247 -15.14 12.93 -12.61
N THR A 248 -14.75 14.10 -12.08
CA THR A 248 -15.41 14.74 -10.94
C THR A 248 -16.89 15.02 -11.23
N LEU A 249 -17.20 15.55 -12.42
CA LEU A 249 -18.57 15.78 -12.87
C LEU A 249 -19.37 14.48 -13.06
N SER A 250 -18.71 13.38 -13.43
CA SER A 250 -19.38 12.08 -13.55
C SER A 250 -19.91 11.57 -12.20
N PHE A 251 -19.19 11.82 -11.10
CA PHE A 251 -19.67 11.50 -9.76
C PHE A 251 -20.82 12.42 -9.33
N HIS A 252 -20.74 13.71 -9.68
CA HIS A 252 -21.83 14.66 -9.43
C HIS A 252 -23.12 14.23 -10.14
N ALA A 253 -23.04 13.89 -11.43
CA ALA A 253 -24.19 13.39 -12.21
C ALA A 253 -24.79 12.10 -11.63
N LYS A 254 -23.97 11.22 -11.05
CA LYS A 254 -24.43 10.00 -10.35
C LYS A 254 -25.12 10.30 -9.01
N ALA A 255 -24.78 11.41 -8.35
CA ALA A 255 -25.29 11.82 -7.04
C ALA A 255 -26.55 12.69 -7.13
N TYR A 256 -26.69 13.48 -8.21
CA TYR A 256 -27.86 14.32 -8.49
C TYR A 256 -28.67 13.87 -9.73
N PRO A 257 -29.07 12.59 -9.86
CA PRO A 257 -29.99 12.18 -10.91
C PRO A 257 -31.41 12.65 -10.58
N GLU A 258 -32.26 12.74 -11.60
CA GLU A 258 -33.72 12.90 -11.42
C GLU A 258 -34.39 11.69 -10.73
N LEU A 259 -33.64 10.61 -10.42
CA LEU A 259 -34.16 9.31 -9.96
C LEU A 259 -33.55 8.83 -8.62
N ASN A 260 -34.45 8.57 -7.67
CA ASN A 260 -34.29 8.12 -6.27
C ASN A 260 -33.27 6.98 -6.01
N ARG A 261 -31.96 7.25 -5.98
CA ARG A 261 -30.97 6.29 -5.46
C ARG A 261 -31.08 6.21 -3.93
N THR A 262 -31.32 5.01 -3.40
CA THR A 262 -31.46 4.74 -1.96
C THR A 262 -30.21 4.15 -1.30
N LYS A 263 -29.16 3.82 -2.08
CA LYS A 263 -27.90 3.23 -1.60
C LYS A 263 -26.74 3.57 -2.52
N LEU A 264 -25.52 3.54 -1.96
CA LEU A 264 -24.28 3.64 -2.72
C LEU A 264 -24.06 2.41 -3.62
N GLU A 265 -23.39 2.64 -4.75
CA GLU A 265 -22.96 1.60 -5.68
C GLU A 265 -21.84 0.76 -5.06
N PHE A 266 -21.90 -0.56 -5.26
CA PHE A 266 -20.83 -1.45 -4.81
C PHE A 266 -19.84 -1.65 -5.95
N MET A 267 -18.66 -1.04 -5.84
CA MET A 267 -17.68 -1.00 -6.93
C MET A 267 -16.77 -2.24 -7.02
N GLY A 268 -16.70 -3.09 -5.99
CA GLY A 268 -15.89 -4.31 -6.05
C GLY A 268 -14.38 -4.12 -5.89
N PHE A 269 -13.90 -2.98 -5.37
CA PHE A 269 -12.46 -2.70 -5.23
C PHE A 269 -11.70 -3.66 -4.30
N VAL A 270 -12.34 -4.23 -3.27
CA VAL A 270 -11.67 -5.08 -2.27
C VAL A 270 -11.88 -6.58 -2.54
N GLN A 271 -13.07 -6.96 -3.01
CA GLN A 271 -13.43 -8.34 -3.28
C GLN A 271 -14.17 -8.43 -4.61
N TYR A 272 -13.85 -9.48 -5.36
CA TYR A 272 -14.49 -9.79 -6.63
C TYR A 272 -16.02 -9.81 -6.50
N ARG A 273 -16.69 -9.14 -7.44
CA ARG A 273 -18.13 -9.23 -7.63
C ARG A 273 -18.46 -9.14 -9.11
N THR A 274 -19.43 -9.94 -9.55
CA THR A 274 -19.93 -9.90 -10.92
C THR A 274 -20.44 -8.51 -11.29
N GLY A 275 -19.95 -7.97 -12.42
CA GLY A 275 -20.34 -6.65 -12.94
C GLY A 275 -19.70 -5.46 -12.23
N ALA A 276 -18.72 -5.68 -11.35
CA ALA A 276 -17.98 -4.65 -10.65
C ALA A 276 -16.55 -4.50 -11.22
N GLU A 277 -15.64 -3.84 -10.49
CA GLU A 277 -14.23 -3.70 -10.88
C GLU A 277 -13.58 -5.04 -11.23
N TYR A 278 -12.67 -5.04 -12.22
CA TYR A 278 -11.99 -6.24 -12.68
C TYR A 278 -10.93 -6.72 -11.65
N HIS A 279 -10.83 -8.04 -11.46
CA HIS A 279 -9.80 -8.68 -10.64
C HIS A 279 -9.06 -9.72 -11.48
N LEU A 280 -7.73 -9.64 -11.52
CA LEU A 280 -6.89 -10.63 -12.22
C LEU A 280 -7.10 -12.05 -11.66
N ASN A 281 -7.25 -12.15 -10.34
CA ASN A 281 -7.57 -13.38 -9.65
C ASN A 281 -9.08 -13.42 -9.35
N SER A 282 -9.79 -14.36 -9.95
CA SER A 282 -11.22 -14.59 -9.71
C SER A 282 -11.51 -16.07 -9.44
N PRO A 283 -12.65 -16.40 -8.82
CA PRO A 283 -13.05 -17.80 -8.61
C PRO A 283 -13.15 -18.61 -9.91
N GLU A 284 -13.57 -17.98 -11.00
CA GLU A 284 -13.67 -18.61 -12.32
C GLU A 284 -12.29 -18.91 -12.90
N MET A 285 -11.39 -17.93 -12.87
CA MET A 285 -10.00 -18.06 -13.29
C MET A 285 -9.27 -19.18 -12.56
N ALA A 286 -9.42 -19.23 -11.22
CA ALA A 286 -8.82 -20.28 -10.40
C ALA A 286 -9.36 -21.67 -10.78
N LYS A 287 -10.68 -21.82 -10.93
CA LYS A 287 -11.30 -23.11 -11.31
C LYS A 287 -10.81 -23.60 -12.68
N ALA A 288 -10.75 -22.71 -13.68
CA ALA A 288 -10.27 -23.05 -15.02
C ALA A 288 -8.82 -23.54 -15.00
N LEU A 289 -7.94 -22.81 -14.29
CA LEU A 289 -6.54 -23.20 -14.15
C LEU A 289 -6.37 -24.55 -13.42
N HIS A 290 -7.09 -24.74 -12.30
CA HIS A 290 -7.05 -26.00 -11.56
C HIS A 290 -7.55 -27.20 -12.38
N ALA A 291 -8.60 -27.01 -13.20
CA ALA A 291 -9.09 -28.05 -14.10
C ALA A 291 -8.05 -28.42 -15.17
N ALA A 292 -7.39 -27.41 -15.76
CA ALA A 292 -6.32 -27.63 -16.73
C ALA A 292 -5.12 -28.39 -16.14
N VAL A 293 -4.65 -27.99 -14.95
CA VAL A 293 -3.54 -28.66 -14.25
C VAL A 293 -3.89 -30.10 -13.87
N LYS A 294 -5.14 -30.35 -13.45
CA LYS A 294 -5.60 -31.71 -13.09
C LYS A 294 -5.69 -32.65 -14.29
N ALA A 295 -6.08 -32.15 -15.46
CA ALA A 295 -6.22 -32.97 -16.67
C ALA A 295 -4.87 -33.37 -17.28
N GLY A 296 -3.83 -32.55 -17.12
CA GLY A 296 -2.50 -32.81 -17.65
C GLY A 296 -2.31 -32.40 -19.12
N PRO A 297 -1.17 -32.74 -19.74
CA PRO A 297 -0.83 -32.34 -21.11
C PRO A 297 -1.84 -32.88 -22.15
N GLY A 298 -2.20 -32.05 -23.15
CA GLY A 298 -3.02 -32.47 -24.30
C GLY A 298 -4.51 -32.08 -24.27
N TYR A 299 -4.93 -31.10 -23.45
CA TYR A 299 -6.35 -30.74 -23.30
C TYR A 299 -6.67 -29.23 -23.38
N ASP A 300 -7.87 -28.91 -23.91
CA ASP A 300 -8.43 -27.59 -24.27
C ASP A 300 -8.71 -26.64 -23.08
N HIS A 301 -8.70 -27.12 -21.84
CA HIS A 301 -9.05 -26.28 -20.68
C HIS A 301 -8.02 -25.19 -20.34
N PHE A 302 -6.74 -25.35 -20.72
CA PHE A 302 -5.79 -24.24 -20.60
C PHE A 302 -6.13 -23.11 -21.58
N ASN A 303 -6.73 -23.40 -22.74
CA ASN A 303 -7.23 -22.38 -23.64
C ASN A 303 -8.36 -21.58 -22.99
N THR A 304 -9.25 -22.21 -22.21
CA THR A 304 -10.28 -21.48 -21.46
C THR A 304 -9.66 -20.46 -20.51
N TYR A 305 -8.65 -20.85 -19.72
CA TYR A 305 -7.92 -19.93 -18.84
C TYR A 305 -7.23 -18.81 -19.63
N LYS A 306 -6.57 -19.14 -20.75
CA LYS A 306 -5.92 -18.17 -21.62
C LYS A 306 -6.91 -17.17 -22.22
N THR A 307 -8.05 -17.63 -22.73
CA THR A 307 -9.11 -16.77 -23.28
C THR A 307 -9.65 -15.79 -22.23
N LEU A 308 -9.80 -16.22 -20.97
CA LEU A 308 -10.19 -15.33 -19.88
C LEU A 308 -9.14 -14.23 -19.59
N LEU A 309 -7.85 -14.55 -19.76
CA LEU A 309 -6.75 -13.57 -19.62
C LEU A 309 -6.64 -12.64 -20.83
N GLU A 310 -6.90 -13.12 -22.04
CA GLU A 310 -6.78 -12.34 -23.28
C GLU A 310 -7.95 -11.37 -23.45
N ASN A 311 -9.15 -11.72 -22.96
CA ASN A 311 -10.36 -10.89 -23.07
C ASN A 311 -10.56 -9.91 -21.90
N ARG A 312 -9.54 -9.68 -21.08
CA ARG A 312 -9.63 -8.76 -19.92
C ARG A 312 -9.39 -7.30 -20.32
N PRO A 313 -9.89 -6.33 -19.55
CA PRO A 313 -9.52 -4.93 -19.76
C PRO A 313 -8.04 -4.68 -19.43
N VAL A 314 -7.50 -3.57 -19.95
CA VAL A 314 -6.16 -3.08 -19.54
C VAL A 314 -6.12 -2.96 -18.02
N THR A 315 -5.18 -3.65 -17.39
CA THR A 315 -5.07 -3.75 -15.92
C THR A 315 -3.67 -3.35 -15.41
N ALA A 316 -2.62 -3.62 -16.18
CA ALA A 316 -1.23 -3.32 -15.84
C ALA A 316 -0.53 -2.61 -17.02
N LEU A 317 0.56 -1.88 -16.74
CA LEU A 317 1.31 -1.14 -17.77
C LEU A 317 1.79 -2.02 -18.93
N ARG A 318 2.14 -3.28 -18.66
CA ARG A 318 2.55 -4.25 -19.69
C ARG A 318 1.45 -4.58 -20.71
N ASP A 319 0.19 -4.33 -20.38
CA ASP A 319 -0.94 -4.58 -21.27
C ASP A 319 -1.04 -3.52 -22.38
N LEU A 320 -0.38 -2.37 -22.19
CA LEU A 320 -0.25 -1.30 -23.18
C LEU A 320 0.91 -1.54 -24.16
N LEU A 321 1.66 -2.64 -23.99
CA LEU A 321 2.80 -2.98 -24.82
C LEU A 321 2.42 -4.10 -25.80
N GLN A 322 2.86 -3.96 -27.05
CA GLN A 322 2.76 -5.02 -28.05
C GLN A 322 4.16 -5.50 -28.42
N LEU A 323 4.36 -6.82 -28.42
CA LEU A 323 5.58 -7.43 -28.96
C LEU A 323 5.59 -7.28 -30.48
N ARG A 324 6.68 -6.74 -31.03
CA ARG A 324 6.91 -6.73 -32.49
C ARG A 324 7.59 -8.04 -32.89
N PRO A 325 6.91 -8.94 -33.63
CA PRO A 325 7.51 -10.20 -34.04
C PRO A 325 8.70 -9.99 -34.98
N ALA A 326 9.65 -10.92 -34.95
CA ALA A 326 10.71 -10.97 -35.94
C ALA A 326 10.14 -11.25 -37.34
N PRO A 327 10.72 -10.71 -38.43
CA PRO A 327 10.25 -10.96 -39.79
C PRO A 327 10.25 -12.45 -40.18
N THR A 328 11.16 -13.23 -39.60
CA THR A 328 11.27 -14.68 -39.82
C THR A 328 11.19 -15.37 -38.46
N PRO A 329 10.10 -16.11 -38.17
CA PRO A 329 9.97 -16.89 -36.94
C PRO A 329 10.99 -18.03 -36.88
N LEU A 330 11.48 -18.32 -35.69
CA LEU A 330 12.24 -19.54 -35.42
C LEU A 330 11.28 -20.72 -35.23
N ALA A 331 11.72 -21.91 -35.65
CA ALA A 331 11.01 -23.14 -35.36
C ALA A 331 11.09 -23.45 -33.85
N ILE A 332 10.03 -24.01 -33.28
CA ILE A 332 9.91 -24.21 -31.81
C ILE A 332 10.98 -25.16 -31.25
N ASP A 333 11.44 -26.10 -32.07
CA ASP A 333 12.53 -27.05 -31.75
C ASP A 333 13.91 -26.39 -31.65
N GLN A 334 14.05 -25.14 -32.13
CA GLN A 334 15.25 -24.32 -31.99
C GLN A 334 15.22 -23.43 -30.74
N VAL A 335 14.10 -23.37 -30.03
CA VAL A 335 13.97 -22.63 -28.77
C VAL A 335 14.57 -23.48 -27.64
N GLU A 336 15.13 -22.83 -26.61
CA GLU A 336 15.63 -23.54 -25.42
C GLU A 336 14.55 -24.44 -24.80
N SER A 337 14.97 -25.55 -24.20
CA SER A 337 14.04 -26.56 -23.68
C SER A 337 13.24 -26.04 -22.47
N VAL A 338 12.10 -26.69 -22.20
CA VAL A 338 11.28 -26.34 -21.03
C VAL A 338 12.03 -26.55 -19.72
N GLU A 339 12.90 -27.57 -19.64
CA GLU A 339 13.76 -27.83 -18.50
C GLU A 339 14.74 -26.69 -18.24
N SER A 340 15.32 -26.10 -19.31
CA SER A 340 16.16 -24.90 -19.20
C SER A 340 15.38 -23.73 -18.60
N LEU A 341 14.15 -23.50 -19.08
CA LEU A 341 13.28 -22.42 -18.61
C LEU A 341 12.88 -22.58 -17.13
N PHE A 342 12.59 -23.81 -16.67
CA PHE A 342 12.17 -24.07 -15.29
C PHE A 342 13.19 -23.61 -14.25
N THR A 343 14.48 -23.63 -14.56
CA THR A 343 15.55 -23.17 -13.65
C THR A 343 15.42 -21.69 -13.29
N ARG A 344 14.75 -20.90 -14.13
CA ARG A 344 14.51 -19.46 -13.96
C ARG A 344 13.28 -19.18 -13.10
N PHE A 345 12.39 -20.15 -12.92
CA PHE A 345 11.14 -19.96 -12.16
C PHE A 345 11.36 -20.13 -10.66
N CYS A 346 10.72 -19.22 -9.92
CA CYS A 346 10.69 -19.23 -8.47
C CYS A 346 9.25 -19.08 -7.97
N THR A 347 8.83 -19.84 -6.95
CA THR A 347 7.48 -19.68 -6.37
C THR A 347 7.35 -18.48 -5.43
N GLY A 348 8.48 -17.83 -5.10
CA GLY A 348 8.53 -16.74 -4.12
C GLY A 348 8.38 -17.21 -2.67
N GLY A 349 8.76 -16.35 -1.73
CA GLY A 349 8.74 -16.65 -0.29
C GLY A 349 7.37 -16.38 0.33
N MET A 350 6.68 -17.45 0.73
CA MET A 350 5.41 -17.41 1.46
C MET A 350 5.59 -18.20 2.75
N SER A 351 5.42 -17.58 3.91
CA SER A 351 5.83 -18.21 5.16
C SER A 351 4.96 -19.40 5.54
N LEU A 352 5.59 -20.44 6.10
CA LEU A 352 4.90 -21.46 6.87
C LEU A 352 4.19 -20.81 8.06
N GLY A 353 2.88 -21.00 8.17
CA GLY A 353 1.98 -20.26 9.07
C GLY A 353 1.08 -19.29 8.31
N ALA A 354 1.57 -18.61 7.27
CA ALA A 354 0.69 -17.95 6.29
C ALA A 354 0.01 -19.02 5.42
N LEU A 355 0.81 -19.92 4.85
CA LEU A 355 0.35 -21.15 4.21
C LEU A 355 0.29 -22.30 5.22
N SER A 356 -0.53 -23.30 4.93
CA SER A 356 -0.43 -24.59 5.61
C SER A 356 0.87 -25.29 5.24
N ARG A 357 1.23 -26.29 6.05
CA ARG A 357 2.40 -27.14 5.80
C ARG A 357 2.31 -27.86 4.46
N GLU A 358 1.14 -28.42 4.16
CA GLU A 358 0.89 -29.18 2.93
C GLU A 358 1.09 -28.29 1.71
N ALA A 359 0.51 -27.08 1.71
CA ALA A 359 0.68 -26.14 0.61
C ALA A 359 2.15 -25.74 0.43
N HIS A 360 2.85 -25.45 1.53
CA HIS A 360 4.24 -25.02 1.50
C HIS A 360 5.19 -26.13 1.01
N GLU A 361 5.00 -27.36 1.48
CA GLU A 361 5.85 -28.50 1.14
C GLU A 361 5.61 -28.98 -0.29
N VAL A 362 4.36 -28.97 -0.78
CA VAL A 362 4.03 -29.30 -2.18
C VAL A 362 4.75 -28.37 -3.14
N LEU A 363 4.78 -27.06 -2.85
CA LEU A 363 5.52 -26.09 -3.68
C LEU A 363 7.02 -26.39 -3.69
N ALA A 364 7.60 -26.74 -2.54
CA ALA A 364 9.01 -27.06 -2.45
C ALA A 364 9.37 -28.31 -3.28
N ILE A 365 8.61 -29.39 -3.11
CA ILE A 365 8.80 -30.63 -3.85
C ILE A 365 8.62 -30.40 -5.36
N ALA A 366 7.57 -29.69 -5.77
CA ALA A 366 7.31 -29.40 -7.18
C ALA A 366 8.47 -28.64 -7.83
N MET A 367 8.97 -27.58 -7.18
CA MET A 367 10.08 -26.79 -7.72
C MET A 367 11.39 -27.58 -7.76
N ASN A 368 11.66 -28.40 -6.73
CA ASN A 368 12.85 -29.24 -6.70
C ASN A 368 12.82 -30.33 -7.80
N ARG A 369 11.64 -30.90 -8.10
CA ARG A 369 11.46 -31.87 -9.20
C ARG A 369 11.79 -31.28 -10.58
N ILE A 370 11.45 -30.01 -10.82
CA ILE A 370 11.66 -29.35 -12.12
C ILE A 370 12.98 -28.56 -12.20
N GLY A 371 13.81 -28.61 -11.15
CA GLY A 371 15.07 -27.84 -11.09
C GLY A 371 14.90 -26.33 -10.89
N GLY A 372 13.68 -25.86 -10.59
CA GLY A 372 13.41 -24.47 -10.22
C GLY A 372 13.67 -24.24 -8.72
N LYS A 373 13.19 -23.10 -8.18
CA LYS A 373 13.44 -22.74 -6.77
C LYS A 373 12.17 -22.38 -6.00
N SER A 374 11.94 -23.02 -4.87
CA SER A 374 10.99 -22.53 -3.87
C SER A 374 11.70 -21.70 -2.80
N ASN A 375 10.96 -20.88 -2.07
CA ASN A 375 11.49 -20.02 -1.01
C ASN A 375 10.68 -20.22 0.28
N SER A 376 11.36 -20.38 1.41
CA SER A 376 10.73 -20.70 2.72
C SER A 376 9.83 -19.58 3.28
N GLY A 377 9.97 -18.37 2.76
CA GLY A 377 9.45 -17.16 3.41
C GLY A 377 10.03 -16.94 4.81
N GLU A 378 9.42 -16.00 5.54
CA GLU A 378 9.91 -15.46 6.82
C GLU A 378 9.61 -16.32 8.06
N GLY A 379 9.14 -17.56 7.88
CA GLY A 379 8.55 -18.37 8.95
C GLY A 379 9.45 -19.42 9.58
N GLY A 380 10.71 -19.54 9.13
CA GLY A 380 11.55 -20.70 9.39
C GLY A 380 11.22 -21.88 8.47
N GLU A 381 11.97 -22.97 8.60
CA GLU A 381 11.70 -24.23 7.92
C GLU A 381 12.08 -25.42 8.79
N ASP A 382 11.23 -26.45 8.78
CA ASP A 382 11.43 -27.64 9.59
C ASP A 382 12.65 -28.46 9.12
N PRO A 383 13.60 -28.79 10.01
CA PRO A 383 14.76 -29.61 9.65
C PRO A 383 14.41 -30.99 9.09
N ALA A 384 13.24 -31.54 9.39
CA ALA A 384 12.76 -32.79 8.80
C ALA A 384 12.68 -32.72 7.26
N ARG A 385 12.58 -31.52 6.67
CA ARG A 385 12.49 -31.29 5.23
C ARG A 385 13.85 -31.26 4.53
N PHE A 386 14.96 -31.16 5.26
CA PHE A 386 16.29 -30.90 4.68
C PHE A 386 16.88 -32.09 3.93
N LYS A 387 16.39 -33.30 4.21
CA LYS A 387 16.86 -34.54 3.55
C LYS A 387 15.87 -35.00 2.47
N PRO A 388 16.37 -35.65 1.40
CA PRO A 388 15.51 -36.36 0.46
C PRO A 388 14.73 -37.48 1.16
N LEU A 389 13.50 -37.73 0.71
CA LEU A 389 12.65 -38.80 1.20
C LEU A 389 13.16 -40.16 0.73
N THR A 390 13.18 -41.11 1.66
CA THR A 390 13.56 -42.51 1.42
C THR A 390 12.50 -43.51 1.90
N ASP A 391 11.36 -43.00 2.37
CA ASP A 391 10.29 -43.74 3.03
C ASP A 391 8.96 -43.64 2.27
N VAL A 392 9.03 -43.39 0.96
CA VAL A 392 7.82 -43.28 0.13
C VAL A 392 7.28 -44.67 -0.20
N ASP A 393 6.01 -44.93 0.16
CA ASP A 393 5.30 -46.18 -0.09
C ASP A 393 4.78 -46.30 -1.54
N GLY A 394 4.17 -47.46 -1.87
CA GLY A 394 3.63 -47.74 -3.20
C GLY A 394 2.45 -46.85 -3.61
N GLU A 395 1.80 -46.16 -2.67
CA GLU A 395 0.68 -45.24 -2.90
C GLU A 395 1.15 -43.78 -2.94
N GLY A 396 2.46 -43.53 -2.86
CA GLY A 396 3.05 -42.19 -2.85
C GLY A 396 2.83 -41.42 -1.55
N GLY A 397 2.63 -42.13 -0.43
CA GLY A 397 2.65 -41.59 0.93
C GLY A 397 4.03 -41.69 1.58
N SER A 398 4.32 -40.85 2.58
CA SER A 398 5.56 -40.87 3.37
C SER A 398 5.22 -40.69 4.84
N GLY A 399 5.91 -41.42 5.71
CA GLY A 399 5.80 -41.25 7.17
C GLY A 399 6.45 -39.96 7.64
N THR A 400 7.49 -39.49 6.93
CA THR A 400 8.21 -38.24 7.20
C THR A 400 7.35 -37.01 6.91
N LEU A 401 6.60 -37.00 5.80
CA LEU A 401 5.70 -35.91 5.42
C LEU A 401 4.24 -36.41 5.36
N PRO A 402 3.62 -36.66 6.51
CA PRO A 402 2.25 -37.14 6.56
C PRO A 402 1.28 -36.07 6.04
N GLY A 403 0.31 -36.47 5.21
CA GLY A 403 -0.69 -35.57 4.62
C GLY A 403 -0.43 -35.19 3.16
N LEU A 404 0.79 -35.42 2.66
CA LEU A 404 1.10 -35.32 1.24
C LEU A 404 0.77 -36.62 0.49
N ARG A 405 0.57 -36.48 -0.82
CA ARG A 405 0.24 -37.57 -1.76
C ARG A 405 1.02 -37.38 -3.06
N GLY A 406 1.22 -38.47 -3.80
CA GLY A 406 1.93 -38.44 -5.08
C GLY A 406 3.43 -38.17 -4.93
N LEU A 407 4.00 -38.53 -3.79
CA LEU A 407 5.44 -38.46 -3.50
C LEU A 407 6.21 -39.57 -4.22
N ARG A 408 7.53 -39.42 -4.30
CA ARG A 408 8.49 -40.39 -4.84
C ARG A 408 9.77 -40.38 -4.01
N ASN A 409 10.43 -41.52 -3.87
CA ASN A 409 11.76 -41.57 -3.24
C ASN A 409 12.71 -40.64 -4.01
N GLY A 410 13.50 -39.85 -3.28
CA GLY A 410 14.35 -38.78 -3.81
C GLY A 410 13.70 -37.40 -3.85
N ASP A 411 12.38 -37.28 -3.64
CA ASP A 411 11.76 -35.97 -3.42
C ASP A 411 12.36 -35.27 -2.20
N THR A 412 12.47 -33.95 -2.24
CA THR A 412 12.85 -33.15 -1.08
C THR A 412 11.93 -31.95 -0.93
N ALA A 413 11.45 -31.74 0.28
CA ALA A 413 10.67 -30.56 0.64
C ALA A 413 11.55 -29.40 1.13
N CYS A 414 12.88 -29.48 1.02
CA CYS A 414 13.78 -28.40 1.39
C CYS A 414 13.62 -27.23 0.42
N SER A 415 13.27 -26.04 0.90
CA SER A 415 13.20 -24.86 0.04
C SER A 415 14.61 -24.42 -0.39
N ALA A 416 14.80 -24.26 -1.70
CA ALA A 416 16.10 -23.88 -2.26
C ALA A 416 16.56 -22.49 -1.80
N ILE A 417 15.62 -21.56 -1.61
CA ILE A 417 15.87 -20.22 -1.09
C ILE A 417 15.40 -20.15 0.37
N LYS A 418 16.27 -19.65 1.26
CA LYS A 418 15.97 -19.43 2.67
C LYS A 418 15.94 -17.93 2.96
N GLN A 419 14.85 -17.44 3.53
CA GLN A 419 14.64 -16.01 3.73
C GLN A 419 15.05 -15.56 5.15
N ILE A 420 15.75 -14.43 5.20
CA ILE A 420 16.12 -13.71 6.41
C ILE A 420 15.31 -12.42 6.41
N ALA A 421 14.30 -12.35 7.28
CA ALA A 421 13.43 -11.19 7.47
C ALA A 421 13.61 -10.59 8.87
N SER A 422 13.07 -9.40 9.11
CA SER A 422 13.27 -8.61 10.34
C SER A 422 13.02 -9.36 11.65
N GLY A 423 12.03 -10.25 11.69
CA GLY A 423 11.71 -11.05 12.88
C GLY A 423 12.68 -12.20 13.18
N ARG A 424 13.59 -12.56 12.24
CA ARG A 424 14.55 -13.68 12.33
C ARG A 424 13.95 -15.02 12.76
N PHE A 425 12.65 -15.23 12.52
CA PHE A 425 11.98 -16.47 12.89
C PHE A 425 12.58 -17.66 12.14
N GLY A 426 12.97 -18.68 12.92
CA GLY A 426 13.55 -19.92 12.41
C GLY A 426 14.92 -19.76 11.71
N VAL A 427 15.58 -18.61 11.85
CA VAL A 427 16.93 -18.39 11.30
C VAL A 427 17.96 -19.02 12.24
N THR A 428 18.48 -20.18 11.85
CA THR A 428 19.52 -20.92 12.58
C THR A 428 20.70 -21.25 11.65
N PRO A 429 21.88 -21.61 12.17
CA PRO A 429 22.99 -22.04 11.33
C PRO A 429 22.62 -23.19 10.39
N GLU A 430 21.91 -24.22 10.87
CA GLU A 430 21.45 -25.35 10.03
C GLU A 430 20.47 -24.88 8.94
N TYR A 431 19.52 -24.02 9.29
CA TYR A 431 18.58 -23.42 8.34
C TYR A 431 19.32 -22.68 7.22
N LEU A 432 20.28 -21.81 7.56
CA LEU A 432 21.10 -21.08 6.60
C LEU A 432 21.92 -22.03 5.71
N ARG A 433 22.49 -23.09 6.29
CA ARG A 433 23.28 -24.10 5.57
C ARG A 433 22.46 -25.02 4.66
N SER A 434 21.13 -25.06 4.84
CA SER A 434 20.25 -25.89 4.02
C SER A 434 19.81 -25.21 2.70
N GLY A 435 19.98 -23.89 2.58
CA GLY A 435 19.59 -23.12 1.40
C GLY A 435 20.68 -23.10 0.33
N ARG A 436 20.29 -23.18 -0.94
CA ARG A 436 21.18 -22.89 -2.09
C ARG A 436 21.36 -21.39 -2.32
N GLN A 437 20.41 -20.60 -1.83
CA GLN A 437 20.40 -19.15 -1.89
C GLN A 437 19.75 -18.60 -0.61
N LEU A 438 20.25 -17.47 -0.13
CA LEU A 438 19.81 -16.77 1.08
C LEU A 438 19.21 -15.42 0.69
N GLU A 439 17.96 -15.16 1.05
CA GLU A 439 17.26 -13.93 0.67
C GLU A 439 17.09 -13.00 1.87
N ILE A 440 17.74 -11.85 1.84
CA ILE A 440 17.45 -10.73 2.75
C ILE A 440 16.17 -10.06 2.27
N LYS A 441 15.08 -10.21 3.03
CA LYS A 441 13.79 -9.56 2.74
C LYS A 441 13.76 -8.17 3.38
N VAL A 442 14.10 -7.15 2.59
CA VAL A 442 13.93 -5.76 3.03
C VAL A 442 12.45 -5.38 3.01
N ALA A 443 11.71 -5.76 1.95
CA ALA A 443 10.31 -5.36 1.79
C ALA A 443 9.47 -6.37 0.96
N GLN A 444 8.15 -6.17 0.92
CA GLN A 444 7.21 -6.87 0.04
C GLN A 444 6.14 -5.94 -0.55
N GLY A 445 5.69 -6.24 -1.77
CA GLY A 445 4.76 -5.40 -2.54
C GLY A 445 3.48 -4.99 -1.82
N ALA A 446 2.83 -5.93 -1.14
CA ALA A 446 1.58 -5.67 -0.42
C ALA A 446 1.70 -4.62 0.70
N LYS A 447 2.89 -4.50 1.30
CA LYS A 447 3.15 -3.67 2.49
C LYS A 447 4.64 -3.31 2.61
N PRO A 448 5.17 -2.44 1.73
CA PRO A 448 6.62 -2.24 1.59
C PRO A 448 7.30 -1.67 2.84
N GLY A 449 6.68 -0.72 3.54
CA GLY A 449 7.25 -0.09 4.74
C GLY A 449 6.89 -0.75 6.06
N GLU A 450 6.57 -2.05 6.06
CA GLU A 450 6.05 -2.77 7.23
C GLU A 450 6.64 -4.18 7.36
N GLY A 451 6.57 -4.72 8.57
CA GLY A 451 6.97 -6.08 8.86
C GLY A 451 5.93 -7.15 8.48
N GLY A 452 6.38 -8.40 8.53
CA GLY A 452 5.53 -9.58 8.46
C GLY A 452 4.46 -9.60 9.56
N GLN A 453 3.32 -10.22 9.27
CA GLN A 453 2.21 -10.35 10.22
C GLN A 453 1.67 -11.78 10.19
N LEU A 454 1.52 -12.37 11.37
CA LEU A 454 0.82 -13.64 11.55
C LEU A 454 -0.16 -13.53 12.71
N PRO A 455 -1.49 -13.62 12.47
CA PRO A 455 -2.48 -13.57 13.53
C PRO A 455 -2.27 -14.68 14.56
N GLY A 456 -2.49 -14.35 15.85
CA GLY A 456 -2.29 -15.28 16.97
C GLY A 456 -2.99 -16.63 16.83
N PRO A 457 -4.24 -16.70 16.33
CA PRO A 457 -4.93 -17.98 16.09
C PRO A 457 -4.23 -18.91 15.08
N LYS A 458 -3.35 -18.40 14.22
CA LYS A 458 -2.55 -19.20 13.28
C LYS A 458 -1.18 -19.60 13.85
N VAL A 459 -0.84 -19.13 15.05
CA VAL A 459 0.39 -19.49 15.76
C VAL A 459 0.07 -20.68 16.67
N ASP A 460 -0.13 -21.84 16.04
CA ASP A 460 -0.32 -23.09 16.75
C ASP A 460 1.00 -23.58 17.40
N PRO A 461 0.99 -24.66 18.20
CA PRO A 461 2.20 -25.17 18.85
C PRO A 461 3.34 -25.51 17.88
N TYR A 462 3.02 -25.96 16.66
CA TYR A 462 4.00 -26.31 15.65
C TYR A 462 4.70 -25.05 15.09
N ILE A 463 3.92 -24.02 14.74
CA ILE A 463 4.45 -22.72 14.31
C ILE A 463 5.23 -22.04 15.44
N ALA A 464 4.72 -22.10 16.68
CA ALA A 464 5.40 -21.54 17.84
C ALA A 464 6.76 -22.20 18.09
N TRP A 465 6.84 -23.53 18.02
CA TRP A 465 8.10 -24.27 18.12
C TRP A 465 9.08 -23.84 17.01
N LEU A 466 8.64 -23.84 15.75
CA LEU A 466 9.51 -23.52 14.62
C LEU A 466 10.08 -22.10 14.70
N ARG A 467 9.28 -21.16 15.22
CA ARG A 467 9.65 -19.74 15.34
C ARG A 467 10.24 -19.37 16.68
N ASN A 468 10.40 -20.33 17.60
CA ASN A 468 10.80 -20.12 18.98
C ASN A 468 9.97 -19.02 19.69
N SER A 469 8.64 -19.07 19.49
CA SER A 469 7.67 -18.08 19.98
C SER A 469 6.61 -18.73 20.89
N LYS A 470 5.61 -17.96 21.31
CA LYS A 470 4.52 -18.43 22.17
C LYS A 470 3.27 -18.75 21.34
N ALA A 471 2.71 -19.95 21.53
CA ALA A 471 1.48 -20.35 20.87
C ALA A 471 0.31 -19.40 21.22
N GLY A 472 -0.54 -19.11 20.24
CA GLY A 472 -1.70 -18.21 20.35
C GLY A 472 -1.36 -16.71 20.33
N VAL A 473 -0.09 -16.33 20.40
CA VAL A 473 0.34 -14.92 20.41
C VAL A 473 0.59 -14.44 18.99
N ALA A 474 0.00 -13.30 18.62
CA ALA A 474 0.21 -12.70 17.30
C ALA A 474 1.68 -12.30 17.10
N LEU A 475 2.22 -12.57 15.91
CA LEU A 475 3.59 -12.21 15.54
C LEU A 475 3.53 -11.05 14.55
N ILE A 476 3.86 -9.86 15.04
CA ILE A 476 4.06 -8.66 14.22
C ILE A 476 5.57 -8.42 14.22
N SER A 477 6.22 -8.68 13.09
CA SER A 477 7.66 -8.46 12.96
C SER A 477 7.96 -6.96 13.01
N PRO A 478 9.12 -6.54 13.53
CA PRO A 478 9.57 -5.16 13.39
C PRO A 478 9.55 -4.72 11.91
N PRO A 479 9.18 -3.46 11.58
CA PRO A 479 9.31 -2.97 10.21
C PRO A 479 10.75 -3.02 9.69
N PRO A 480 11.77 -2.50 10.42
CA PRO A 480 13.14 -2.60 9.96
C PRO A 480 13.81 -3.90 10.39
N HIS A 481 14.86 -4.27 9.67
CA HIS A 481 15.91 -5.12 10.19
C HIS A 481 16.71 -4.31 11.23
N HIS A 482 16.78 -4.77 12.48
CA HIS A 482 17.48 -4.02 13.54
C HIS A 482 19.02 -4.05 13.41
N ASP A 483 19.52 -4.83 12.46
CA ASP A 483 20.91 -4.92 12.01
C ASP A 483 21.12 -4.29 10.62
N ILE A 484 20.15 -3.52 10.09
CA ILE A 484 20.28 -2.78 8.83
C ILE A 484 19.65 -1.39 8.98
N TYR A 485 20.46 -0.39 9.29
CA TYR A 485 20.05 1.02 9.30
C TYR A 485 20.71 1.87 8.21
N SER A 486 21.67 1.29 7.49
CA SER A 486 22.34 1.92 6.36
C SER A 486 22.77 0.89 5.32
N ILE A 487 23.38 1.35 4.22
CA ILE A 487 23.84 0.47 3.15
C ILE A 487 25.06 -0.36 3.56
N GLU A 488 25.92 0.18 4.42
CA GLU A 488 27.06 -0.53 4.99
C GLU A 488 26.62 -1.61 5.99
N ASP A 489 25.54 -1.40 6.73
CA ASP A 489 24.96 -2.45 7.59
C ASP A 489 24.39 -3.60 6.74
N LEU A 490 23.74 -3.29 5.61
CA LEU A 490 23.31 -4.32 4.65
C LEU A 490 24.51 -5.09 4.10
N ALA A 491 25.61 -4.41 3.79
CA ALA A 491 26.85 -5.05 3.35
C ALA A 491 27.41 -5.99 4.43
N GLN A 492 27.34 -5.60 5.71
CA GLN A 492 27.74 -6.46 6.81
C GLN A 492 26.87 -7.72 6.90
N LEU A 493 25.54 -7.60 6.78
CA LEU A 493 24.68 -8.79 6.79
C LEU A 493 24.94 -9.69 5.59
N ILE A 494 25.17 -9.14 4.39
CA ILE A 494 25.57 -9.93 3.22
C ILE A 494 26.88 -10.67 3.49
N HIS A 495 27.87 -9.98 4.07
CA HIS A 495 29.13 -10.59 4.47
C HIS A 495 28.92 -11.76 5.44
N ASP A 496 28.11 -11.58 6.49
CA ASP A 496 27.84 -12.61 7.49
C ASP A 496 27.19 -13.86 6.85
N LEU A 497 26.27 -13.67 5.91
CA LEU A 497 25.62 -14.77 5.20
C LEU A 497 26.60 -15.52 4.28
N HIS A 498 27.48 -14.82 3.56
CA HIS A 498 28.56 -15.45 2.81
C HIS A 498 29.57 -16.17 3.71
N GLN A 499 29.86 -15.66 4.92
CA GLN A 499 30.73 -16.35 5.87
C GLN A 499 30.12 -17.66 6.37
N VAL A 500 28.82 -17.67 6.70
CA VAL A 500 28.17 -18.89 7.20
C VAL A 500 28.01 -19.94 6.10
N HIS A 501 27.71 -19.50 4.87
CA HIS A 501 27.52 -20.36 3.70
C HIS A 501 28.18 -19.79 2.43
N PRO A 502 29.49 -20.01 2.23
CA PRO A 502 30.23 -19.42 1.11
C PRO A 502 29.76 -19.80 -0.29
N ALA A 503 29.10 -20.95 -0.43
CA ALA A 503 28.57 -21.44 -1.71
C ALA A 503 27.14 -20.95 -2.03
N ALA A 504 26.43 -20.33 -1.07
CA ALA A 504 25.09 -19.83 -1.31
C ALA A 504 25.13 -18.40 -1.85
N GLN A 505 24.32 -18.13 -2.87
CA GLN A 505 24.09 -16.77 -3.35
C GLN A 505 23.25 -16.00 -2.34
N VAL A 506 23.48 -14.70 -2.20
CA VAL A 506 22.68 -13.80 -1.38
C VAL A 506 21.82 -12.91 -2.27
N SER A 507 20.49 -13.02 -2.16
CA SER A 507 19.55 -12.08 -2.76
C SER A 507 19.10 -11.00 -1.79
N VAL A 508 18.85 -9.81 -2.32
CA VAL A 508 18.14 -8.75 -1.60
C VAL A 508 16.82 -8.47 -2.30
N LYS A 509 15.72 -8.65 -1.56
CA LYS A 509 14.36 -8.43 -2.05
C LYS A 509 13.89 -7.01 -1.72
N LEU A 510 13.69 -6.22 -2.76
CA LEU A 510 13.21 -4.84 -2.75
C LEU A 510 11.80 -4.75 -3.35
N VAL A 511 11.15 -3.60 -3.20
CA VAL A 511 9.84 -3.29 -3.79
C VAL A 511 9.97 -2.08 -4.70
N ALA A 512 9.36 -2.16 -5.89
CA ALA A 512 9.42 -1.12 -6.90
C ALA A 512 8.83 0.22 -6.40
N GLU A 513 9.66 1.25 -6.42
CA GLU A 513 9.31 2.67 -6.24
C GLU A 513 10.38 3.54 -6.92
N ILE A 514 10.09 4.81 -7.18
CA ILE A 514 11.12 5.76 -7.63
C ILE A 514 12.30 5.82 -6.66
N GLY A 515 13.53 5.86 -7.19
CA GLY A 515 14.76 5.82 -6.41
C GLY A 515 15.36 4.42 -6.20
N ILE A 516 14.59 3.35 -6.49
CA ILE A 516 15.08 1.96 -6.35
C ILE A 516 16.34 1.67 -7.18
N GLY A 517 16.54 2.35 -8.32
CA GLY A 517 17.75 2.19 -9.13
C GLY A 517 19.02 2.60 -8.37
N THR A 518 18.95 3.69 -7.60
CA THR A 518 20.04 4.15 -6.74
C THR A 518 20.32 3.14 -5.63
N ILE A 519 19.27 2.62 -5.00
CA ILE A 519 19.37 1.60 -3.95
C ILE A 519 20.00 0.32 -4.52
N ALA A 520 19.54 -0.14 -5.69
CA ALA A 520 20.05 -1.34 -6.35
C ALA A 520 21.55 -1.23 -6.67
N ALA A 521 22.04 -0.05 -7.06
CA ALA A 521 23.47 0.18 -7.25
C ALA A 521 24.26 0.02 -5.93
N GLY A 522 23.72 0.54 -4.82
CA GLY A 522 24.29 0.33 -3.48
C GLY A 522 24.31 -1.15 -3.09
N VAL A 523 23.19 -1.85 -3.30
CA VAL A 523 23.05 -3.30 -3.01
C VAL A 523 24.06 -4.14 -3.81
N ALA A 524 24.28 -3.81 -5.08
CA ALA A 524 25.31 -4.48 -5.89
C ALA A 524 26.71 -4.23 -5.33
N LYS A 525 27.03 -2.99 -4.92
CA LYS A 525 28.31 -2.66 -4.28
C LYS A 525 28.49 -3.32 -2.90
N ALA A 526 27.39 -3.63 -2.22
CA ALA A 526 27.36 -4.37 -0.97
C ALA A 526 27.57 -5.89 -1.15
N ASN A 527 27.89 -6.33 -2.36
CA ASN A 527 28.23 -7.72 -2.71
C ASN A 527 27.03 -8.69 -2.75
N ALA A 528 25.81 -8.19 -2.99
CA ALA A 528 24.68 -9.08 -3.26
C ALA A 528 24.80 -9.75 -4.64
N ASP A 529 24.45 -11.03 -4.71
CA ASP A 529 24.50 -11.82 -5.95
C ASP A 529 23.25 -11.62 -6.83
N VAL A 530 22.11 -11.33 -6.20
CA VAL A 530 20.81 -11.21 -6.87
C VAL A 530 20.01 -10.05 -6.26
N ILE A 531 19.34 -9.26 -7.09
CA ILE A 531 18.40 -8.23 -6.66
C ILE A 531 17.01 -8.60 -7.16
N GLN A 532 16.08 -8.88 -6.25
CA GLN A 532 14.69 -9.13 -6.60
C GLN A 532 13.89 -7.83 -6.50
N ILE A 533 13.23 -7.45 -7.60
CA ILE A 533 12.29 -6.32 -7.63
C ILE A 533 10.86 -6.84 -7.56
N SER A 534 10.16 -6.55 -6.47
CA SER A 534 8.76 -6.94 -6.28
C SER A 534 7.83 -5.81 -6.70
N GLY A 535 6.79 -6.10 -7.49
CA GLY A 535 5.74 -5.14 -7.83
C GLY A 535 4.81 -4.85 -6.65
N HIS A 536 4.00 -3.78 -6.77
CA HIS A 536 2.97 -3.40 -5.77
C HIS A 536 1.83 -4.44 -5.66
N ASP A 537 1.71 -5.31 -6.66
CA ASP A 537 0.65 -6.30 -6.86
C ASP A 537 0.92 -7.65 -6.17
N GLY A 538 2.00 -7.75 -5.39
CA GLY A 538 2.34 -8.98 -4.66
C GLY A 538 1.27 -9.34 -3.61
N GLY A 539 0.91 -10.62 -3.52
CA GLY A 539 -0.04 -11.12 -2.53
C GLY A 539 0.50 -11.09 -1.08
N THR A 540 -0.40 -11.20 -0.10
CA THR A 540 -0.06 -11.35 1.32
C THR A 540 -1.09 -12.21 2.05
N GLY A 541 -0.65 -12.92 3.11
CA GLY A 541 -1.56 -13.69 3.97
C GLY A 541 -2.24 -12.84 5.06
N ALA A 542 -1.67 -11.69 5.38
CA ALA A 542 -2.19 -10.68 6.31
C ALA A 542 -1.52 -9.32 6.05
#